data_AF-R7KR01-F1
#
_entry.id   AF-R7KR01-F1
#
_cell.length_a   1.000
_cell.length_b   1.000
_cell.length_c   1.000
_cell.angle_alpha   90.00
_cell.angle_beta   90.00
_cell.angle_gamma   90.00
#
_symmetry.space_group_name_H-M   'P 1'
#
loop_
_entity.id
_entity.type
_entity.pdbx_description
1 polymer ?
#
loop_
_entity_poly.entity_id
_entity_poly.type
_entity_poly.pdbx_seq_one_letter_code
_entity_poly.pdbx_strand_id
1 'polypeptide(L)'
;MKDVVNWYFKLPDYNDLLKEMASEMEKQDNIRPVVTKTVKEFLEPPVIYIMNDYMDTYKELAPQMAEHELIVEPKKTSFTIVFKELSQRDDACKLLNEHHVRFREGKTLVPFRLTGNIEWGVPAPELEGEKGLTVWVWPESLWAPISFTVAYLASQGRDTEEWRKYWCDPDAKVYQFIGQDNIYFYCVAQTAMWMSFQGEKLEDMSPTDTKGHLTMPVPVANHHILFLDKKASSSGSVKPPMAADLLDYYTAEQLRMHWLGLGLGMRSVSFQPKPLNPNAKPEDSDPVTKEGFLLSNVFNRVIRTCFYDVQKYYDGVMPVGEVSESVIADSEKAILEYERFMYKTEFHQVTYVLDSYIRKASKYMAKAKSEADKSDDDALRRRYLIDTFHMIKTAAVLLHPLAPKGTEMVRDFMNLDESVWSWDHIFDTLQTICGGDRKLKFLEPKVDFFKRHPSQFKAE
;
A
#
# COMPACT_ATOMS: atom_id res chain seq x y z
N MET A 1 9.89 -30.80 25.69
CA MET A 1 9.70 -29.35 25.95
C MET A 1 9.61 -29.19 27.45
N LYS A 2 10.19 -28.14 28.03
CA LYS A 2 9.85 -27.78 29.42
C LYS A 2 8.43 -27.21 29.40
N ASP A 3 7.58 -27.62 30.33
CA ASP A 3 6.30 -26.95 30.55
C ASP A 3 6.60 -25.52 30.98
N VAL A 4 6.05 -24.55 30.25
CA VAL A 4 6.24 -23.13 30.53
C VAL A 4 4.88 -22.46 30.52
N VAL A 5 4.59 -21.75 31.61
CA VAL A 5 3.47 -20.83 31.70
C VAL A 5 3.86 -19.55 30.96
N ASN A 6 3.00 -19.10 30.06
CA ASN A 6 3.22 -17.88 29.29
C ASN A 6 2.12 -16.90 29.62
N TRP A 7 2.39 -15.62 29.42
CA TRP A 7 1.37 -14.59 29.52
C TRP A 7 0.58 -14.52 28.24
N TYR A 8 -0.72 -14.30 28.40
CA TYR A 8 -1.65 -14.10 27.32
C TYR A 8 -2.45 -12.83 27.56
N PHE A 9 -2.58 -12.02 26.52
CA PHE A 9 -3.55 -10.95 26.48
C PHE A 9 -4.93 -11.57 26.28
N LYS A 10 -5.91 -11.17 27.10
CA LYS A 10 -7.29 -11.67 27.06
C LYS A 10 -8.07 -11.07 25.88
N LEU A 11 -7.57 -11.30 24.66
CA LEU A 11 -8.14 -10.79 23.43
C LEU A 11 -9.64 -11.10 23.26
N PRO A 12 -10.17 -12.28 23.65
CA PRO A 12 -11.61 -12.57 23.55
C PRO A 12 -12.50 -11.59 24.31
N ASP A 13 -12.01 -10.97 25.40
CA ASP A 13 -12.78 -10.01 26.20
C ASP A 13 -13.10 -8.72 25.42
N TYR A 14 -12.39 -8.45 24.31
CA TYR A 14 -12.52 -7.26 23.49
C TYR A 14 -13.46 -7.45 22.27
N ASN A 15 -14.18 -8.57 22.17
CA ASN A 15 -14.94 -8.91 20.96
C ASN A 15 -15.94 -7.82 20.54
N ASP A 16 -16.70 -7.25 21.48
CA ASP A 16 -17.72 -6.25 21.16
C ASP A 16 -17.10 -4.92 20.70
N LEU A 17 -16.00 -4.48 21.34
CA LEU A 17 -15.24 -3.31 20.92
C LEU A 17 -14.62 -3.50 19.52
N LEU A 18 -14.12 -4.70 19.23
CA LEU A 18 -13.56 -5.05 17.92
C LEU A 18 -14.65 -5.12 16.83
N LYS A 19 -15.87 -5.55 17.17
CA LYS A 19 -17.02 -5.51 16.24
C LYS A 19 -17.42 -4.08 15.92
N GLU A 20 -17.50 -3.21 16.93
CA GLU A 20 -17.74 -1.78 16.73
C GLU A 20 -16.66 -1.17 15.83
N MET A 21 -15.39 -1.39 16.13
CA MET A 21 -14.26 -0.95 15.31
C MET A 21 -14.37 -1.44 13.86
N ALA A 22 -14.68 -2.72 13.65
CA ALA A 22 -14.82 -3.30 12.31
C ALA A 22 -15.98 -2.65 11.52
N SER A 23 -17.08 -2.31 12.19
CA SER A 23 -18.20 -1.57 11.60
C SER A 23 -17.82 -0.13 11.24
N GLU A 24 -17.01 0.54 12.05
CA GLU A 24 -16.51 1.89 11.73
C GLU A 24 -15.48 1.87 10.60
N MET A 25 -14.60 0.86 10.57
CA MET A 25 -13.68 0.66 9.46
C MET A 25 -14.39 0.45 8.11
N GLU A 26 -15.56 -0.19 8.11
CA GLU A 26 -16.34 -0.46 6.90
C GLU A 26 -16.97 0.80 6.28
N LYS A 27 -17.15 1.85 7.09
CA LYS A 27 -17.65 3.16 6.62
C LYS A 27 -16.54 4.03 6.00
N GLN A 28 -15.28 3.64 6.15
CA GLN A 28 -14.14 4.42 5.70
C GLN A 28 -13.73 4.06 4.27
N ASP A 29 -13.87 5.03 3.36
CA ASP A 29 -13.53 4.91 1.94
C ASP A 29 -12.07 4.55 1.63
N ASN A 30 -11.17 4.74 2.61
CA ASN A 30 -9.74 4.46 2.51
C ASN A 30 -9.33 3.13 3.16
N ILE A 31 -10.28 2.34 3.68
CA ILE A 31 -10.03 0.99 4.18
C ILE A 31 -10.54 -0.03 3.16
N ARG A 32 -9.66 -0.96 2.77
CA ARG A 32 -9.97 -1.97 1.75
C ARG A 32 -10.93 -3.02 2.30
N PRO A 33 -11.92 -3.51 1.51
CA PRO A 33 -12.86 -4.53 1.96
C PRO A 33 -12.23 -5.83 2.49
N VAL A 34 -11.04 -6.18 1.99
CA VAL A 34 -10.30 -7.36 2.49
C VAL A 34 -9.95 -7.23 3.97
N VAL A 35 -9.70 -6.02 4.47
CA VAL A 35 -9.39 -5.76 5.88
C VAL A 35 -10.60 -6.08 6.74
N THR A 36 -11.73 -5.42 6.49
CA THR A 36 -12.94 -5.55 7.31
C THR A 36 -13.52 -6.95 7.23
N LYS A 37 -13.53 -7.57 6.03
CA LYS A 37 -13.94 -8.97 5.87
C LYS A 37 -13.06 -9.90 6.70
N THR A 38 -11.74 -9.77 6.62
CA THR A 38 -10.82 -10.65 7.34
C THR A 38 -10.92 -10.43 8.85
N VAL A 39 -11.06 -9.19 9.33
CA VAL A 39 -11.29 -8.88 10.75
C VAL A 39 -12.56 -9.58 11.23
N LYS A 40 -13.70 -9.39 10.54
CA LYS A 40 -14.99 -10.00 10.91
C LYS A 40 -14.92 -11.52 10.99
N GLU A 41 -14.17 -12.19 10.10
CA GLU A 41 -13.96 -13.65 10.18
C GLU A 41 -13.34 -14.10 11.52
N PHE A 42 -12.54 -13.28 12.21
CA PHE A 42 -11.99 -13.59 13.53
C PHE A 42 -12.94 -13.24 14.68
N LEU A 43 -13.99 -12.46 14.43
CA LEU A 43 -14.98 -12.06 15.45
C LEU A 43 -16.20 -12.99 15.49
N GLU A 44 -16.23 -13.98 14.59
CA GLU A 44 -17.25 -15.01 14.55
C GLU A 44 -17.17 -15.93 15.79
N PRO A 45 -18.31 -16.57 16.17
CA PRO A 45 -18.33 -17.53 17.25
C PRO A 45 -17.34 -18.69 17.05
N PRO A 46 -16.93 -19.36 18.14
CA PRO A 46 -16.10 -20.56 18.05
C PRO A 46 -16.83 -21.70 17.31
N VAL A 47 -16.36 -22.06 16.10
CA VAL A 47 -16.98 -23.12 15.28
C VAL A 47 -16.01 -24.25 14.93
N ILE A 48 -16.59 -25.43 14.67
CA ILE A 48 -15.91 -26.60 14.13
C ILE A 48 -16.63 -27.07 12.86
N TYR A 49 -15.88 -27.26 11.77
CA TYR A 49 -16.36 -27.86 10.52
C TYR A 49 -15.99 -29.34 10.50
N ILE A 50 -16.98 -30.23 10.49
CA ILE A 50 -16.80 -31.69 10.54
C ILE A 50 -17.25 -32.28 9.20
N MET A 51 -16.46 -33.17 8.60
CA MET A 51 -16.81 -33.81 7.33
C MET A 51 -18.09 -34.66 7.49
N ASN A 52 -18.98 -34.65 6.49
CA ASN A 52 -20.28 -35.34 6.58
C ASN A 52 -20.17 -36.84 6.86
N ASP A 53 -19.07 -37.47 6.43
CA ASP A 53 -18.78 -38.89 6.67
C ASP A 53 -18.73 -39.25 8.16
N TYR A 54 -18.52 -38.27 9.04
CA TYR A 54 -18.49 -38.45 10.49
C TYR A 54 -19.80 -38.07 11.19
N MET A 55 -20.90 -37.87 10.45
CA MET A 55 -22.18 -37.46 11.04
C MET A 55 -22.68 -38.44 12.11
N ASP A 56 -22.59 -39.75 11.87
CA ASP A 56 -23.08 -40.73 12.84
C ASP A 56 -22.15 -40.81 14.07
N THR A 57 -20.83 -40.79 13.88
CA THR A 57 -19.86 -40.65 14.97
C THR A 57 -20.10 -39.38 15.78
N TYR A 58 -20.37 -38.25 15.12
CA TYR A 58 -20.70 -37.00 15.80
C TYR A 58 -21.97 -37.13 16.65
N LYS A 59 -23.05 -37.76 16.14
CA LYS A 59 -24.28 -37.95 16.92
C LYS A 59 -24.06 -38.76 18.20
N GLU A 60 -23.15 -39.73 18.18
CA GLU A 60 -22.76 -40.50 19.37
C GLU A 60 -21.98 -39.65 20.38
N LEU A 61 -21.17 -38.71 19.90
CA LEU A 61 -20.34 -37.83 20.73
C LEU A 61 -21.06 -36.56 21.20
N ALA A 62 -22.07 -36.08 20.46
CA ALA A 62 -22.75 -34.81 20.72
C ALA A 62 -23.29 -34.67 22.16
N PRO A 63 -23.88 -35.71 22.78
CA PRO A 63 -24.34 -35.65 24.16
C PRO A 63 -23.24 -35.45 25.21
N GLN A 64 -21.97 -35.68 24.85
CA GLN A 64 -20.80 -35.48 25.72
C GLN A 64 -20.19 -34.07 25.55
N MET A 65 -20.64 -33.31 24.55
CA MET A 65 -20.18 -31.95 24.29
C MET A 65 -21.06 -30.94 25.05
N ALA A 66 -20.52 -29.74 25.26
CA ALA A 66 -21.33 -28.60 25.73
C ALA A 66 -22.46 -28.28 24.73
N GLU A 67 -23.50 -27.57 25.17
CA GLU A 67 -24.59 -27.13 24.29
C GLU A 67 -24.04 -26.36 23.09
N HIS A 68 -24.47 -26.75 21.89
CA HIS A 68 -24.00 -26.20 20.63
C HIS A 68 -25.10 -26.24 19.58
N GLU A 69 -25.04 -25.32 18.62
CA GLU A 69 -25.90 -25.32 17.44
C GLU A 69 -25.29 -26.24 16.38
N LEU A 70 -26.13 -27.07 15.74
CA LEU A 70 -25.76 -27.87 14.57
C LEU A 70 -26.33 -27.23 13.30
N ILE A 71 -25.45 -26.89 12.36
CA ILE A 71 -25.80 -26.31 11.06
C ILE A 71 -25.43 -27.31 9.97
N VAL A 72 -26.44 -27.85 9.29
CA VAL A 72 -26.28 -28.78 8.16
C VAL A 72 -26.66 -28.08 6.86
N GLU A 73 -25.73 -28.00 5.92
CA GLU A 73 -25.92 -27.37 4.62
C GLU A 73 -25.91 -28.43 3.49
N PRO A 74 -27.02 -28.65 2.76
CA PRO A 74 -27.15 -29.79 1.82
C PRO A 74 -26.10 -29.89 0.70
N LYS A 75 -25.40 -28.79 0.39
CA LYS A 75 -24.44 -28.71 -0.72
C LYS A 75 -22.98 -28.66 -0.26
N LYS A 76 -22.70 -28.71 1.04
CA LYS A 76 -21.34 -28.70 1.59
C LYS A 76 -20.88 -30.11 1.96
N THR A 77 -19.57 -30.33 1.90
CA THR A 77 -18.93 -31.60 2.29
C THR A 77 -18.75 -31.75 3.80
N SER A 78 -19.17 -30.75 4.57
CA SER A 78 -19.05 -30.69 6.02
C SER A 78 -20.27 -30.01 6.62
N PHE A 79 -20.65 -30.41 7.84
CA PHE A 79 -21.56 -29.69 8.71
C PHE A 79 -20.77 -28.85 9.72
N THR A 80 -21.43 -27.88 10.35
CA THR A 80 -20.80 -26.96 11.30
C THR A 80 -21.45 -27.14 12.66
N ILE A 81 -20.63 -27.16 13.72
CA ILE A 81 -21.12 -27.00 15.09
C ILE A 81 -20.59 -25.69 15.67
N VAL A 82 -21.46 -24.95 16.36
CA VAL A 82 -21.21 -23.61 16.87
C VAL A 82 -21.32 -23.62 18.39
N PHE A 83 -20.27 -23.17 19.06
CA PHE A 83 -20.22 -23.06 20.51
C PHE A 83 -20.39 -21.62 20.97
N LYS A 84 -20.83 -21.44 22.22
CA LYS A 84 -20.93 -20.13 22.85
C LYS A 84 -19.57 -19.61 23.31
N GLU A 85 -18.78 -20.50 23.91
CA GLU A 85 -17.48 -20.18 24.51
C GLU A 85 -16.34 -20.92 23.81
N LEU A 86 -15.15 -20.31 23.78
CA LEU A 86 -13.96 -20.91 23.18
C LEU A 86 -13.57 -22.22 23.86
N SER A 87 -13.63 -22.27 25.19
CA SER A 87 -13.30 -23.48 25.97
C SER A 87 -14.17 -24.68 25.61
N GLN A 88 -15.45 -24.46 25.33
CA GLN A 88 -16.39 -25.49 24.91
C GLN A 88 -15.99 -26.10 23.56
N ARG A 89 -15.60 -25.24 22.60
CA ARG A 89 -15.07 -25.68 21.30
C ARG A 89 -13.78 -26.47 21.48
N ASP A 90 -12.86 -25.99 22.31
CA ASP A 90 -11.56 -26.66 22.52
C ASP A 90 -11.73 -28.05 23.17
N ASP A 91 -12.67 -28.20 24.11
CA ASP A 91 -13.01 -29.50 24.69
C ASP A 91 -13.67 -30.44 23.67
N ALA A 92 -14.56 -29.92 22.81
CA ALA A 92 -15.11 -30.69 21.70
C ALA A 92 -14.02 -31.11 20.69
N CYS A 93 -13.06 -30.25 20.38
CA CYS A 93 -11.91 -30.58 19.52
C CYS A 93 -11.08 -31.72 20.09
N LYS A 94 -10.84 -31.76 21.41
CA LYS A 94 -10.14 -32.88 22.08
C LYS A 94 -10.91 -34.18 21.90
N LEU A 95 -12.21 -34.17 22.21
CA LEU A 95 -13.09 -35.33 22.09
C LEU A 95 -13.14 -35.87 20.65
N LEU A 96 -13.25 -34.98 19.66
CA LEU A 96 -13.25 -35.34 18.24
C LEU A 96 -11.90 -35.96 17.80
N ASN A 97 -10.78 -35.41 18.26
CA ASN A 97 -9.45 -35.94 17.98
C ASN A 97 -9.24 -37.34 18.58
N GLU A 98 -9.70 -37.57 19.81
CA GLU A 98 -9.64 -38.89 20.47
C GLU A 98 -10.39 -39.97 19.68
N HIS A 99 -11.42 -39.58 18.93
CA HIS A 99 -12.22 -40.48 18.09
C HIS A 99 -11.83 -40.42 16.60
N HIS A 100 -10.67 -39.84 16.28
CA HIS A 100 -10.15 -39.73 14.92
C HIS A 100 -11.12 -39.07 13.92
N VAL A 101 -11.97 -38.16 14.40
CA VAL A 101 -12.88 -37.39 13.56
C VAL A 101 -12.09 -36.31 12.83
N ARG A 102 -12.26 -36.24 11.51
CA ARG A 102 -11.61 -35.19 10.71
C ARG A 102 -12.43 -33.91 10.74
N PHE A 103 -11.85 -32.86 11.30
CA PHE A 103 -12.46 -31.54 11.36
C PHE A 103 -11.48 -30.41 11.03
N ARG A 104 -12.02 -29.20 10.89
CA ARG A 104 -11.27 -27.94 10.81
C ARG A 104 -11.90 -26.94 11.78
N GLU A 105 -11.10 -26.21 12.53
CA GLU A 105 -11.57 -25.09 13.33
C GLU A 105 -11.90 -23.88 12.44
N GLY A 106 -12.94 -23.13 12.81
CA GLY A 106 -13.15 -21.78 12.29
C GLY A 106 -12.22 -20.77 12.95
N LYS A 107 -12.08 -19.63 12.28
CA LYS A 107 -11.45 -18.45 12.88
C LYS A 107 -12.36 -17.92 13.98
N THR A 108 -11.77 -17.54 15.10
CA THR A 108 -12.42 -16.88 16.23
C THR A 108 -11.33 -16.21 17.07
N LEU A 109 -11.70 -15.37 18.03
CA LEU A 109 -10.74 -14.78 18.95
C LEU A 109 -10.22 -15.84 19.92
N VAL A 110 -8.91 -15.85 20.10
CA VAL A 110 -8.21 -16.70 21.07
C VAL A 110 -7.30 -15.83 21.93
N PRO A 111 -6.98 -16.23 23.18
CA PRO A 111 -6.00 -15.51 23.99
C PRO A 111 -4.69 -15.30 23.21
N PHE A 112 -4.22 -14.06 23.18
CA PHE A 112 -3.06 -13.68 22.35
C PHE A 112 -1.78 -13.78 23.17
N ARG A 113 -0.88 -14.69 22.76
CA ARG A 113 0.35 -14.98 23.50
C ARG A 113 1.30 -13.77 23.52
N LEU A 114 1.70 -13.35 24.72
CA LEU A 114 2.61 -12.21 24.95
C LEU A 114 4.07 -12.63 25.13
N THR A 115 4.32 -13.77 25.79
CA THR A 115 5.66 -14.21 26.16
C THR A 115 5.99 -15.62 25.71
N GLY A 116 7.28 -15.95 25.70
CA GLY A 116 7.86 -17.24 25.37
C GLY A 116 9.07 -17.55 26.24
N ASN A 117 9.72 -18.67 25.96
CA ASN A 117 10.91 -19.17 26.66
C ASN A 117 12.13 -19.33 25.73
N ILE A 118 12.21 -18.47 24.72
CA ILE A 118 13.34 -18.49 23.78
C ILE A 118 14.51 -17.69 24.38
N GLU A 119 15.74 -18.14 24.15
CA GLU A 119 16.92 -17.45 24.71
C GLU A 119 17.22 -16.11 24.03
N TRP A 120 16.70 -15.91 22.81
CA TRP A 120 16.92 -14.71 22.01
C TRP A 120 15.65 -13.88 21.87
N GLY A 121 15.61 -12.73 22.55
CA GLY A 121 14.49 -11.78 22.50
C GLY A 121 14.60 -10.70 23.57
N VAL A 122 13.61 -9.80 23.62
CA VAL A 122 13.49 -8.81 24.69
C VAL A 122 13.07 -9.53 25.98
N PRO A 123 13.81 -9.38 27.10
CA PRO A 123 13.37 -9.96 28.38
C PRO A 123 12.00 -9.42 28.77
N ALA A 124 11.07 -10.32 29.09
CA ALA A 124 9.80 -9.92 29.68
C ALA A 124 10.04 -9.51 31.15
N PRO A 125 9.22 -8.61 31.72
CA PRO A 125 9.26 -8.35 33.15
C PRO A 125 8.98 -9.63 33.96
N GLU A 126 9.21 -9.61 35.27
CA GLU A 126 8.72 -10.68 36.17
C GLU A 126 7.35 -10.26 36.71
N LEU A 127 6.29 -10.90 36.24
CA LEU A 127 4.89 -10.72 36.68
C LEU A 127 4.29 -12.08 37.00
N GLU A 128 3.32 -12.09 37.92
CA GLU A 128 2.56 -13.31 38.28
C GLU A 128 3.44 -14.48 38.78
N GLY A 129 4.67 -14.20 39.21
CA GLY A 129 5.63 -15.21 39.67
C GLY A 129 6.43 -15.89 38.55
N GLU A 130 6.15 -15.57 37.29
CA GLU A 130 6.86 -16.13 36.13
C GLU A 130 8.19 -15.40 35.87
N LYS A 131 9.25 -16.16 35.58
CA LYS A 131 10.63 -15.66 35.45
C LYS A 131 11.33 -16.20 34.22
N GLY A 132 12.30 -15.43 33.72
CA GLY A 132 13.14 -15.84 32.60
C GLY A 132 12.38 -15.97 31.27
N LEU A 133 11.24 -15.30 31.16
CA LEU A 133 10.47 -15.23 29.92
C LEU A 133 11.02 -14.13 29.00
N THR A 134 10.81 -14.30 27.70
CA THR A 134 11.06 -13.29 26.69
C THR A 134 9.75 -12.86 26.06
N VAL A 135 9.64 -11.59 25.69
CA VAL A 135 8.53 -11.12 24.87
C VAL A 135 8.52 -11.86 23.54
N TRP A 136 7.35 -12.34 23.14
CA TRP A 136 7.19 -13.08 21.90
C TRP A 136 7.28 -12.14 20.69
N VAL A 137 7.77 -12.63 19.55
CA VAL A 137 8.04 -11.78 18.37
C VAL A 137 6.77 -11.13 17.80
N TRP A 138 5.62 -11.83 17.84
CA TRP A 138 4.36 -11.30 17.33
C TRP A 138 3.89 -10.05 18.08
N PRO A 139 3.69 -10.06 19.40
CA PRO A 139 3.33 -8.86 20.16
C PRO A 139 4.40 -7.77 20.00
N GLU A 140 5.69 -8.11 20.09
CA GLU A 140 6.78 -7.13 19.95
C GLU A 140 6.69 -6.34 18.63
N SER A 141 6.40 -7.04 17.53
CA SER A 141 6.27 -6.40 16.22
C SER A 141 5.17 -5.35 16.15
N LEU A 142 4.15 -5.42 17.02
CA LEU A 142 3.02 -4.50 17.01
C LEU A 142 3.41 -3.11 17.51
N TRP A 143 4.27 -2.99 18.54
CA TRP A 143 4.72 -1.68 19.05
C TRP A 143 6.08 -1.25 18.50
N ALA A 144 6.79 -2.11 17.78
CA ALA A 144 8.06 -1.78 17.13
C ALA A 144 8.02 -0.48 16.29
N PRO A 145 6.94 -0.13 15.55
CA PRO A 145 6.85 1.16 14.86
C PRO A 145 6.99 2.39 15.78
N ILE A 146 6.48 2.31 17.02
CA ILE A 146 6.65 3.36 18.03
C ILE A 146 8.11 3.42 18.46
N SER A 147 8.74 2.27 18.73
CA SER A 147 10.17 2.19 19.05
C SER A 147 11.06 2.76 17.93
N PHE A 148 10.69 2.57 16.66
CA PHE A 148 11.40 3.18 15.53
C PHE A 148 11.23 4.69 15.49
N THR A 149 10.06 5.21 15.85
CA THR A 149 9.84 6.67 15.98
C THR A 149 10.74 7.24 17.07
N VAL A 150 10.81 6.58 18.24
CA VAL A 150 11.70 6.95 19.34
C VAL A 150 13.17 6.93 18.90
N ALA A 151 13.62 5.85 18.25
CA ALA A 151 14.99 5.72 17.77
C ALA A 151 15.34 6.79 16.72
N TYR A 152 14.41 7.11 15.81
CA TYR A 152 14.59 8.15 14.82
C TYR A 152 14.73 9.52 15.49
N LEU A 153 13.86 9.87 16.45
CA LEU A 153 13.95 11.13 17.20
C LEU A 153 15.29 11.25 17.93
N ALA A 154 15.73 10.19 18.60
CA ALA A 154 17.04 10.15 19.25
C ALA A 154 18.19 10.35 18.26
N SER A 155 18.12 9.74 17.06
CA SER A 155 19.14 9.91 16.01
C SER A 155 19.26 11.35 15.50
N GLN A 156 18.19 12.13 15.63
CA GLN A 156 18.14 13.55 15.27
C GLN A 156 18.48 14.48 16.45
N GLY A 157 18.83 13.93 17.63
CA GLY A 157 19.07 14.71 18.85
C GLY A 157 17.81 15.37 19.42
N ARG A 158 16.63 14.89 19.06
CA ARG A 158 15.33 15.39 19.55
C ARG A 158 14.91 14.67 20.84
N ASP A 159 13.97 15.27 21.57
CA ASP A 159 13.36 14.64 22.73
C ASP A 159 12.59 13.40 22.29
N THR A 160 12.91 12.26 22.90
CA THR A 160 12.28 10.98 22.57
C THR A 160 10.81 10.98 22.88
N GLU A 161 10.33 11.73 23.89
CA GLU A 161 8.90 11.80 24.23
C GLU A 161 8.05 12.46 23.14
N GLU A 162 8.67 13.14 22.15
CA GLU A 162 7.96 13.65 20.98
C GLU A 162 7.29 12.54 20.15
N TRP A 163 7.60 11.25 20.37
CA TRP A 163 6.89 10.14 19.73
C TRP A 163 5.37 10.24 19.92
N ARG A 164 4.92 10.76 21.06
CA ARG A 164 3.48 10.96 21.38
C ARG A 164 2.78 11.89 20.40
N LYS A 165 3.50 12.86 19.80
CA LYS A 165 2.93 13.74 18.75
C LYS A 165 2.54 12.97 17.49
N TYR A 166 3.19 11.84 17.23
CA TYR A 166 2.96 11.03 16.03
C TYR A 166 2.00 9.86 16.27
N TRP A 167 1.79 9.48 17.54
CA TRP A 167 1.06 8.27 17.91
C TRP A 167 -0.09 8.49 18.89
N CYS A 168 -0.21 9.66 19.51
CA CYS A 168 -1.25 9.97 20.50
C CYS A 168 -1.98 11.30 20.26
N ASP A 169 -1.49 12.12 19.32
CA ASP A 169 -2.12 13.39 18.98
C ASP A 169 -3.40 13.11 18.16
N PRO A 170 -4.54 13.75 18.49
CA PRO A 170 -5.77 13.59 17.71
C PRO A 170 -5.65 14.04 16.24
N ASP A 171 -4.70 14.93 15.93
CA ASP A 171 -4.42 15.38 14.56
C ASP A 171 -3.46 14.42 13.82
N ALA A 172 -2.86 13.45 14.51
CA ALA A 172 -2.01 12.44 13.88
C ALA A 172 -2.84 11.39 13.13
N LYS A 173 -2.31 10.96 11.98
CA LYS A 173 -2.82 9.80 11.23
C LYS A 173 -1.69 8.79 11.06
N VAL A 174 -1.92 7.59 11.57
CA VAL A 174 -0.97 6.47 11.48
C VAL A 174 -1.41 5.55 10.35
N TYR A 175 -0.60 5.41 9.29
CA TYR A 175 -0.85 4.47 8.20
C TYR A 175 0.07 3.27 8.32
N GLN A 176 -0.49 2.06 8.21
CA GLN A 176 0.29 0.81 8.26
C GLN A 176 0.13 0.01 6.98
N PHE A 177 1.18 0.01 6.16
CA PHE A 177 1.24 -0.79 4.93
C PHE A 177 1.64 -2.23 5.27
N ILE A 178 0.71 -3.16 5.05
CA ILE A 178 0.88 -4.57 5.43
C ILE A 178 0.50 -5.50 4.27
N GLY A 179 0.97 -6.76 4.34
CA GLY A 179 0.39 -7.85 3.56
C GLY A 179 -0.90 -8.35 4.21
N GLN A 180 -1.84 -8.88 3.43
CA GLN A 180 -3.14 -9.35 3.94
C GLN A 180 -3.01 -10.44 5.03
N ASP A 181 -1.92 -11.21 5.03
CA ASP A 181 -1.67 -12.23 6.06
C ASP A 181 -1.49 -11.62 7.46
N ASN A 182 -1.17 -10.32 7.54
CA ASN A 182 -0.94 -9.61 8.80
C ASN A 182 -2.18 -8.88 9.34
N ILE A 183 -3.34 -8.98 8.68
CA ILE A 183 -4.57 -8.27 9.11
C ILE A 183 -4.96 -8.64 10.54
N TYR A 184 -4.87 -9.91 10.93
CA TYR A 184 -5.17 -10.32 12.32
C TYR A 184 -4.30 -9.56 13.34
N PHE A 185 -2.99 -9.49 13.08
CA PHE A 185 -2.04 -8.91 14.02
C PHE A 185 -2.25 -7.40 14.18
N TYR A 186 -2.37 -6.66 13.09
CA TYR A 186 -2.42 -5.19 13.11
C TYR A 186 -3.84 -4.62 13.22
N CYS A 187 -4.87 -5.37 12.84
CA CYS A 187 -6.25 -4.89 12.88
C CYS A 187 -7.10 -5.55 13.98
N VAL A 188 -6.62 -6.61 14.63
CA VAL A 188 -7.35 -7.29 15.73
C VAL A 188 -6.54 -7.25 17.02
N ALA A 189 -5.35 -7.86 17.02
CA ALA A 189 -4.54 -7.96 18.24
C ALA A 189 -4.01 -6.59 18.68
N GLN A 190 -3.40 -5.84 17.76
CA GLN A 190 -2.87 -4.50 18.04
C GLN A 190 -3.95 -3.54 18.52
N THR A 191 -5.09 -3.47 17.83
CA THR A 191 -6.14 -2.51 18.16
C THR A 191 -6.74 -2.79 19.54
N ALA A 192 -7.00 -4.05 19.89
CA ALA A 192 -7.43 -4.42 21.24
C ALA A 192 -6.37 -4.09 22.30
N MET A 193 -5.08 -4.38 22.02
CA MET A 193 -4.00 -3.99 22.92
C MET A 193 -3.94 -2.47 23.10
N TRP A 194 -4.19 -1.68 22.06
CA TRP A 194 -4.16 -0.21 22.12
C TRP A 194 -5.33 0.33 22.94
N MET A 195 -6.52 -0.26 22.79
CA MET A 195 -7.70 0.04 23.63
C MET A 195 -7.41 -0.23 25.11
N SER A 196 -6.64 -1.27 25.43
CA SER A 196 -6.29 -1.60 26.81
C SER A 196 -5.49 -0.51 27.54
N PHE A 197 -4.88 0.44 26.81
CA PHE A 197 -4.18 1.60 27.40
C PHE A 197 -5.12 2.77 27.73
N GLN A 198 -6.43 2.66 27.46
CA GLN A 198 -7.41 3.72 27.70
C GLN A 198 -7.96 3.71 29.13
N GLY A 199 -8.08 2.53 29.74
CA GLY A 199 -8.60 2.37 31.10
C GLY A 199 -8.43 0.94 31.62
N GLU A 200 -8.78 0.71 32.88
CA GLU A 200 -8.70 -0.63 33.49
C GLU A 200 -9.93 -1.51 33.15
N LYS A 201 -11.06 -0.89 32.83
CA LYS A 201 -12.31 -1.58 32.51
C LYS A 201 -12.68 -1.39 31.04
N LEU A 202 -13.31 -2.41 30.46
CA LEU A 202 -13.81 -2.38 29.07
C LEU A 202 -14.79 -1.22 28.82
N GLU A 203 -15.58 -0.81 29.82
CA GLU A 203 -16.54 0.29 29.73
C GLU A 203 -15.91 1.67 29.54
N ASP A 204 -14.62 1.82 29.88
CA ASP A 204 -13.85 3.05 29.73
C ASP A 204 -13.13 3.13 28.36
N MET A 205 -13.22 2.09 27.54
CA MET A 205 -12.50 1.96 26.28
C MET A 205 -13.39 2.29 25.09
N SER A 206 -12.80 2.92 24.07
CA SER A 206 -13.44 3.21 22.80
C SER A 206 -12.52 2.85 21.62
N PRO A 207 -13.06 2.21 20.57
CA PRO A 207 -12.32 1.97 19.35
C PRO A 207 -12.17 3.23 18.47
N THR A 208 -12.92 4.31 18.76
CA THR A 208 -13.02 5.50 17.93
C THR A 208 -12.55 6.77 18.63
N ASP A 209 -12.85 6.91 19.92
CA ASP A 209 -12.33 8.00 20.75
C ASP A 209 -10.99 7.59 21.34
N THR A 210 -9.92 8.07 20.71
CA THR A 210 -8.53 7.80 21.12
C THR A 210 -7.86 9.02 21.73
N LYS A 211 -8.62 10.05 22.13
CA LYS A 211 -8.05 11.33 22.55
C LYS A 211 -7.10 11.16 23.75
N GLY A 212 -5.83 11.49 23.55
CA GLY A 212 -4.78 11.36 24.59
C GLY A 212 -4.24 9.93 24.77
N HIS A 213 -4.73 8.98 23.97
CA HIS A 213 -4.29 7.59 23.92
C HIS A 213 -3.69 7.28 22.55
N LEU A 214 -3.29 6.03 22.31
CA LEU A 214 -2.72 5.64 21.03
C LEU A 214 -3.75 5.74 19.89
N THR A 215 -3.39 6.45 18.82
CA THR A 215 -4.17 6.56 17.58
C THR A 215 -4.35 5.19 16.95
N MET A 216 -5.60 4.81 16.63
CA MET A 216 -5.87 3.58 15.87
C MET A 216 -5.32 3.72 14.44
N PRO A 217 -4.49 2.77 13.97
CA PRO A 217 -3.91 2.85 12.64
C PRO A 217 -4.97 2.70 11.52
N VAL A 218 -4.69 3.34 10.38
CA VAL A 218 -5.35 3.07 9.10
C VAL A 218 -4.59 1.95 8.39
N PRO A 219 -5.13 0.73 8.31
CA PRO A 219 -4.45 -0.40 7.68
C PRO A 219 -4.55 -0.34 6.15
N VAL A 220 -3.40 -0.44 5.48
CA VAL A 220 -3.28 -0.52 4.02
C VAL A 220 -2.82 -1.93 3.64
N ALA A 221 -3.76 -2.88 3.64
CA ALA A 221 -3.48 -4.29 3.39
C ALA A 221 -3.40 -4.63 1.88
N ASN A 222 -2.29 -5.20 1.44
CA ASN A 222 -2.04 -5.61 0.05
C ASN A 222 -2.15 -7.13 -0.10
N HIS A 223 -2.72 -7.57 -1.22
CA HIS A 223 -2.74 -8.97 -1.61
C HIS A 223 -1.35 -9.44 -2.06
N HIS A 224 -1.20 -10.76 -2.26
CA HIS A 224 0.08 -11.34 -2.64
C HIS A 224 0.50 -10.97 -4.07
N ILE A 225 1.79 -10.78 -4.25
CA ILE A 225 2.42 -10.83 -5.57
C ILE A 225 2.74 -12.31 -5.86
N LEU A 226 2.26 -12.80 -7.00
CA LEU A 226 2.65 -14.09 -7.54
C LEU A 226 3.87 -13.90 -8.46
N PHE A 227 4.72 -14.90 -8.59
CA PHE A 227 5.79 -14.91 -9.58
C PHE A 227 5.48 -15.97 -10.63
N LEU A 228 5.29 -15.54 -11.89
CA LEU A 228 4.91 -16.43 -13.00
C LEU A 228 3.69 -17.30 -12.65
N ASP A 229 2.65 -16.65 -12.12
CA ASP A 229 1.36 -17.21 -11.70
C ASP A 229 1.41 -18.21 -10.55
N LYS A 230 2.57 -18.33 -9.89
CA LYS A 230 2.76 -19.21 -8.75
C LYS A 230 3.07 -18.40 -7.49
N LYS A 231 2.62 -18.90 -6.34
CA LYS A 231 3.07 -18.35 -5.06
C LYS A 231 4.59 -18.50 -5.00
N ALA A 232 5.29 -17.39 -4.80
CA ALA A 232 6.73 -17.39 -4.67
C ALA A 232 7.15 -18.41 -3.60
N SER A 233 8.00 -19.36 -3.98
CA SER A 233 8.50 -20.41 -3.09
C SER A 233 10.01 -20.49 -3.19
N SER A 234 10.68 -20.45 -2.04
CA SER A 234 12.14 -20.63 -1.95
C SER A 234 12.58 -22.06 -2.27
N SER A 235 11.66 -23.04 -2.18
CA SER A 235 11.90 -24.45 -2.52
C SER A 235 11.49 -24.83 -3.96
N GLY A 236 10.93 -23.89 -4.73
CA GLY A 236 10.51 -24.13 -6.12
C GLY A 236 11.70 -24.18 -7.09
N SER A 237 11.50 -24.86 -8.23
CA SER A 237 12.49 -24.88 -9.32
C SER A 237 12.67 -23.53 -10.01
N VAL A 238 11.66 -22.66 -9.94
CA VAL A 238 11.69 -21.29 -10.44
C VAL A 238 11.69 -20.36 -9.23
N LYS A 239 12.87 -19.82 -8.90
CA LYS A 239 13.05 -18.95 -7.73
C LYS A 239 12.59 -17.53 -8.07
N PRO A 240 11.86 -16.86 -7.17
CA PRO A 240 11.60 -15.43 -7.31
C PRO A 240 12.93 -14.65 -7.30
N PRO A 241 13.09 -13.62 -8.13
CA PRO A 241 14.32 -12.82 -8.16
C PRO A 241 14.44 -11.99 -6.89
N MET A 242 15.69 -11.68 -6.50
CA MET A 242 15.93 -10.66 -5.49
C MET A 242 15.68 -9.27 -6.09
N ALA A 243 15.36 -8.29 -5.25
CA ALA A 243 15.14 -6.92 -5.71
C ALA A 243 16.38 -6.33 -6.42
N ALA A 244 17.59 -6.72 -5.98
CA ALA A 244 18.84 -6.32 -6.63
C ALA A 244 18.96 -6.88 -8.05
N ASP A 245 18.63 -8.16 -8.26
CA ASP A 245 18.71 -8.81 -9.58
C ASP A 245 17.78 -8.14 -10.61
N LEU A 246 16.66 -7.57 -10.17
CA LEU A 246 15.76 -6.82 -11.04
C LEU A 246 16.40 -5.55 -11.60
N LEU A 247 17.38 -4.98 -10.89
CA LEU A 247 18.07 -3.75 -11.32
C LEU A 247 19.04 -4.00 -12.48
N ASP A 248 19.35 -5.26 -12.80
CA ASP A 248 20.11 -5.62 -14.00
C ASP A 248 19.29 -5.49 -15.30
N TYR A 249 17.96 -5.35 -15.16
CA TYR A 249 17.03 -5.31 -16.29
C TYR A 249 16.15 -4.06 -16.33
N TYR A 250 15.93 -3.42 -15.18
CA TYR A 250 14.98 -2.33 -15.01
C TYR A 250 15.59 -1.18 -14.22
N THR A 251 15.18 0.04 -14.53
CA THR A 251 15.47 1.16 -13.63
C THR A 251 14.57 1.09 -12.40
N ALA A 252 15.01 1.69 -11.28
CA ALA A 252 14.19 1.76 -10.07
C ALA A 252 12.81 2.42 -10.33
N GLU A 253 12.76 3.43 -11.20
CA GLU A 253 11.49 4.11 -11.56
C GLU A 253 10.58 3.23 -12.41
N GLN A 254 11.13 2.40 -13.30
CA GLN A 254 10.34 1.41 -14.04
C GLN A 254 9.67 0.41 -13.07
N LEU A 255 10.43 -0.09 -12.09
CA LEU A 255 9.89 -0.98 -11.07
C LEU A 255 8.84 -0.29 -10.20
N ARG A 256 9.09 0.93 -9.69
CA ARG A 256 8.11 1.68 -8.89
C ARG A 256 6.80 1.88 -9.64
N MET A 257 6.88 2.35 -10.89
CA MET A 257 5.70 2.55 -11.74
C MET A 257 4.94 1.25 -11.97
N HIS A 258 5.65 0.16 -12.25
CA HIS A 258 5.04 -1.16 -12.46
C HIS A 258 4.32 -1.66 -11.20
N TRP A 259 4.97 -1.60 -10.04
CA TRP A 259 4.40 -2.09 -8.78
C TRP A 259 3.18 -1.29 -8.35
N LEU A 260 3.21 0.03 -8.50
CA LEU A 260 2.06 0.89 -8.22
C LEU A 260 0.92 0.66 -9.22
N GLY A 261 1.24 0.31 -10.47
CA GLY A 261 0.27 -0.10 -11.48
C GLY A 261 -0.41 -1.44 -11.19
N LEU A 262 0.14 -2.27 -10.28
CA LEU A 262 -0.50 -3.51 -9.89
C LEU A 262 -1.72 -3.24 -8.99
N GLY A 263 -2.85 -3.86 -9.32
CA GLY A 263 -4.07 -3.83 -8.52
C GLY A 263 -4.02 -4.65 -7.22
N LEU A 264 -2.93 -4.59 -6.46
CA LEU A 264 -2.72 -5.39 -5.22
C LEU A 264 -3.69 -5.02 -4.09
N GLY A 265 -4.37 -3.88 -4.18
CA GLY A 265 -5.49 -3.56 -3.30
C GLY A 265 -6.76 -4.36 -3.58
N MET A 266 -6.88 -4.92 -4.79
CA MET A 266 -8.10 -5.62 -5.23
C MET A 266 -7.95 -7.13 -5.23
N ARG A 267 -6.77 -7.64 -5.62
CA ARG A 267 -6.51 -9.08 -5.77
C ARG A 267 -5.01 -9.35 -5.81
N SER A 268 -4.65 -10.63 -5.65
CA SER A 268 -3.30 -11.07 -5.96
C SER A 268 -3.01 -10.89 -7.45
N VAL A 269 -1.80 -10.40 -7.77
CA VAL A 269 -1.39 -10.12 -9.16
C VAL A 269 -0.05 -10.79 -9.44
N SER A 270 0.11 -11.27 -10.67
CA SER A 270 1.32 -11.95 -11.11
C SER A 270 2.35 -10.96 -11.64
N PHE A 271 3.56 -11.05 -11.11
CA PHE A 271 4.74 -10.41 -11.63
C PHE A 271 5.40 -11.31 -12.67
N GLN A 272 5.51 -10.79 -13.90
CA GLN A 272 5.97 -11.55 -15.06
C GLN A 272 7.05 -10.78 -15.85
N PRO A 273 8.24 -10.55 -15.26
CA PRO A 273 9.37 -9.93 -15.95
C PRO A 273 9.81 -10.78 -17.13
N LYS A 274 9.79 -10.21 -18.34
CA LYS A 274 10.19 -10.93 -19.57
C LYS A 274 11.60 -11.56 -19.47
N PRO A 275 12.65 -10.88 -18.98
CA PRO A 275 14.01 -11.42 -18.93
C PRO A 275 14.17 -12.63 -17.99
N LEU A 276 13.24 -12.82 -17.05
CA LEU A 276 13.27 -13.89 -16.05
C LEU A 276 12.12 -14.89 -16.24
N ASN A 277 11.37 -14.77 -17.33
CA ASN A 277 10.30 -15.69 -17.67
C ASN A 277 10.81 -16.71 -18.71
N PRO A 278 11.00 -17.99 -18.34
CA PRO A 278 11.52 -19.01 -19.25
C PRO A 278 10.58 -19.32 -20.43
N ASN A 279 9.30 -18.93 -20.33
CA ASN A 279 8.31 -19.12 -21.39
C ASN A 279 8.14 -17.89 -22.29
N ALA A 280 8.84 -16.78 -22.00
CA ALA A 280 8.73 -15.57 -22.81
C ALA A 280 9.45 -15.71 -24.14
N LYS A 281 8.80 -15.25 -25.21
CA LYS A 281 9.36 -15.24 -26.56
C LYS A 281 10.08 -13.92 -26.86
N PRO A 282 11.05 -13.90 -27.79
CA PRO A 282 11.73 -12.68 -28.20
C PRO A 282 10.79 -11.54 -28.63
N GLU A 283 9.68 -11.86 -29.29
CA GLU A 283 8.67 -10.91 -29.76
C GLU A 283 7.72 -10.39 -28.66
N ASP A 284 7.66 -11.04 -27.50
CA ASP A 284 6.74 -10.66 -26.44
C ASP A 284 7.09 -9.27 -25.88
N SER A 285 6.07 -8.47 -25.55
CA SER A 285 6.29 -7.23 -24.81
C SER A 285 6.60 -7.55 -23.35
N ASP A 286 7.54 -6.82 -22.75
CA ASP A 286 7.82 -6.96 -21.32
C ASP A 286 6.79 -6.22 -20.48
N PRO A 287 5.93 -6.92 -19.71
CA PRO A 287 4.88 -6.29 -18.91
C PRO A 287 5.42 -5.27 -17.90
N VAL A 288 6.65 -5.46 -17.42
CA VAL A 288 7.27 -4.62 -16.39
C VAL A 288 7.67 -3.24 -16.93
N THR A 289 7.89 -3.14 -18.24
CA THR A 289 8.34 -1.90 -18.87
C THR A 289 7.20 -0.97 -19.30
N LYS A 290 5.95 -1.46 -19.29
CA LYS A 290 4.80 -0.76 -19.89
C LYS A 290 4.61 0.66 -19.35
N GLU A 291 4.50 0.80 -18.03
CA GLU A 291 4.32 2.11 -17.39
C GLU A 291 5.59 2.97 -17.50
N GLY A 292 6.78 2.36 -17.46
CA GLY A 292 8.03 3.07 -17.72
C GLY A 292 8.19 3.60 -19.14
N PHE A 293 7.59 2.93 -20.13
CA PHE A 293 7.60 3.34 -21.54
C PHE A 293 6.64 4.50 -21.81
N LEU A 294 5.60 4.69 -21.02
CA LEU A 294 4.84 5.94 -21.03
C LEU A 294 5.77 7.13 -20.75
N LEU A 295 6.61 7.05 -19.72
CA LEU A 295 7.52 8.14 -19.33
C LEU A 295 8.65 8.31 -20.35
N SER A 296 9.36 7.22 -20.64
CA SER A 296 10.55 7.27 -21.50
C SER A 296 10.26 7.57 -22.97
N ASN A 297 9.03 7.34 -23.44
CA ASN A 297 8.66 7.57 -24.85
C ASN A 297 7.72 8.76 -25.02
N VAL A 298 6.60 8.76 -24.29
CA VAL A 298 5.55 9.76 -24.48
C VAL A 298 5.93 11.03 -23.74
N PHE A 299 6.21 10.94 -22.44
CA PHE A 299 6.48 12.13 -21.63
C PHE A 299 7.80 12.81 -22.01
N ASN A 300 8.88 12.04 -22.21
CA ASN A 300 10.14 12.57 -22.78
C ASN A 300 9.94 13.27 -24.12
N ARG A 301 9.05 12.77 -25.00
CA ARG A 301 8.77 13.45 -26.27
C ARG A 301 8.11 14.81 -26.01
N VAL A 302 7.14 14.88 -25.10
CA VAL A 302 6.49 16.14 -24.73
C VAL A 302 7.53 17.15 -24.23
N ILE A 303 8.30 16.76 -23.21
CA ILE A 303 9.30 17.64 -22.59
C ILE A 303 10.34 18.11 -23.61
N ARG A 304 11.00 17.18 -24.31
CA ARG A 304 12.07 17.52 -25.27
C ARG A 304 11.57 18.42 -26.39
N THR A 305 10.34 18.22 -26.88
CA THR A 305 9.78 19.07 -27.94
C THR A 305 9.65 20.52 -27.46
N CYS A 306 9.10 20.74 -26.27
CA CYS A 306 8.98 22.08 -25.70
C CYS A 306 10.35 22.74 -25.46
N PHE A 307 11.33 22.01 -24.93
CA PHE A 307 12.68 22.53 -24.71
C PHE A 307 13.37 22.92 -26.03
N TYR A 308 13.29 22.07 -27.06
CA TYR A 308 13.89 22.38 -28.36
C TYR A 308 13.19 23.55 -29.06
N ASP A 309 11.87 23.64 -28.97
CA ASP A 309 11.13 24.77 -29.54
C ASP A 309 11.45 26.08 -28.80
N VAL A 310 11.58 26.06 -27.47
CA VAL A 310 12.03 27.23 -26.70
C VAL A 310 13.46 27.63 -27.08
N GLN A 311 14.38 26.68 -27.23
CA GLN A 311 15.74 26.95 -27.70
C GLN A 311 15.78 27.55 -29.10
N LYS A 312 14.90 27.09 -30.00
CA LYS A 312 14.87 27.53 -31.39
C LYS A 312 14.23 28.90 -31.57
N TYR A 313 13.09 29.14 -30.92
CA TYR A 313 12.24 30.29 -31.21
C TYR A 313 12.32 31.40 -30.15
N TYR A 314 12.80 31.08 -28.94
CA TYR A 314 12.78 31.99 -27.80
C TYR A 314 14.14 32.11 -27.10
N ASP A 315 15.24 31.77 -27.80
CA ASP A 315 16.60 31.79 -27.24
C ASP A 315 16.69 31.06 -25.88
N GLY A 316 16.00 29.92 -25.71
CA GLY A 316 16.05 29.18 -24.44
C GLY A 316 15.27 29.82 -23.29
N VAL A 317 14.50 30.88 -23.54
CA VAL A 317 13.63 31.53 -22.54
C VAL A 317 12.22 30.98 -22.65
N MET A 318 11.77 30.25 -21.63
CA MET A 318 10.43 29.68 -21.57
C MET A 318 9.39 30.80 -21.47
N PRO A 319 8.41 30.85 -22.40
CA PRO A 319 7.32 31.80 -22.30
C PRO A 319 6.41 31.44 -21.13
N VAL A 320 6.04 32.44 -20.35
CA VAL A 320 5.13 32.34 -19.21
C VAL A 320 3.96 33.28 -19.43
N GLY A 321 2.76 32.85 -19.06
CA GLY A 321 1.55 33.64 -19.19
C GLY A 321 0.32 32.85 -18.82
N GLU A 322 -0.85 33.42 -19.11
CA GLU A 322 -2.13 32.79 -18.80
C GLU A 322 -2.25 31.45 -19.52
N VAL A 323 -2.65 30.40 -18.80
CA VAL A 323 -2.88 29.07 -19.34
C VAL A 323 -4.32 28.99 -19.87
N SER A 324 -4.53 28.28 -20.97
CA SER A 324 -5.87 28.07 -21.52
C SER A 324 -6.80 27.40 -20.50
N GLU A 325 -8.04 27.88 -20.38
CA GLU A 325 -9.03 27.38 -19.42
C GLU A 325 -9.25 25.86 -19.51
N SER A 326 -9.25 25.30 -20.71
CA SER A 326 -9.40 23.85 -20.92
C SER A 326 -8.22 23.05 -20.38
N VAL A 327 -7.02 23.61 -20.41
CA VAL A 327 -5.79 22.99 -19.88
C VAL A 327 -5.78 23.07 -18.35
N ILE A 328 -6.25 24.19 -17.77
CA ILE A 328 -6.47 24.31 -16.33
C ILE A 328 -7.48 23.26 -15.85
N ALA A 329 -8.66 23.21 -16.46
CA ALA A 329 -9.71 22.26 -16.08
C ALA A 329 -9.25 20.79 -16.16
N ASP A 330 -8.49 20.45 -17.20
CA ASP A 330 -7.91 19.11 -17.36
C ASP A 330 -6.83 18.79 -16.31
N SER A 331 -6.05 19.79 -15.90
CA SER A 331 -5.01 19.66 -14.87
C SER A 331 -5.64 19.52 -13.48
N GLU A 332 -6.59 20.38 -13.14
CA GLU A 332 -7.34 20.31 -11.88
C GLU A 332 -8.07 18.97 -11.73
N LYS A 333 -8.71 18.49 -12.80
CA LYS A 333 -9.35 17.18 -12.80
C LYS A 333 -8.34 16.08 -12.47
N ALA A 334 -7.19 16.06 -13.13
CA ALA A 334 -6.15 15.06 -12.89
C ALA A 334 -5.61 15.13 -11.46
N ILE A 335 -5.38 16.34 -10.92
CA ILE A 335 -4.93 16.57 -9.54
C ILE A 335 -5.95 16.01 -8.54
N LEU A 336 -7.23 16.36 -8.68
CA LEU A 336 -8.28 15.95 -7.75
C LEU A 336 -8.56 14.44 -7.82
N GLU A 337 -8.51 13.84 -9.01
CA GLU A 337 -8.61 12.38 -9.17
C GLU A 337 -7.40 11.67 -8.56
N TYR A 338 -6.19 12.18 -8.81
CA TYR A 338 -4.96 11.66 -8.21
C TYR A 338 -5.03 11.69 -6.68
N GLU A 339 -5.38 12.83 -6.09
CA GLU A 339 -5.49 13.01 -4.64
C GLU A 339 -6.51 12.05 -4.03
N ARG A 340 -7.69 11.93 -4.65
CA ARG A 340 -8.73 11.00 -4.21
C ARG A 340 -8.23 9.55 -4.21
N PHE A 341 -7.56 9.13 -5.28
CA PHE A 341 -7.04 7.77 -5.37
C PHE A 341 -5.85 7.51 -4.45
N MET A 342 -5.00 8.52 -4.20
CA MET A 342 -3.95 8.44 -3.19
C MET A 342 -4.53 8.28 -1.79
N TYR A 343 -5.53 9.08 -1.42
CA TYR A 343 -6.23 8.97 -0.14
C TYR A 343 -6.86 7.57 0.05
N LYS A 344 -7.50 7.04 -1.00
CA LYS A 344 -8.08 5.68 -0.99
C LYS A 344 -7.04 4.56 -1.09
N THR A 345 -5.76 4.88 -1.28
CA THR A 345 -4.66 3.92 -1.51
C THR A 345 -4.86 3.05 -2.77
N GLU A 346 -5.55 3.59 -3.78
CA GLU A 346 -5.82 2.96 -5.06
C GLU A 346 -4.73 3.29 -6.09
N PHE A 347 -3.47 2.93 -5.80
CA PHE A 347 -2.31 3.34 -6.59
C PHE A 347 -2.38 2.95 -8.08
N HIS A 348 -3.05 1.85 -8.42
CA HIS A 348 -3.27 1.49 -9.83
C HIS A 348 -4.12 2.53 -10.57
N GLN A 349 -5.12 3.13 -9.92
CA GLN A 349 -5.90 4.24 -10.48
C GLN A 349 -5.06 5.50 -10.63
N VAL A 350 -4.17 5.77 -9.68
CA VAL A 350 -3.19 6.85 -9.79
C VAL A 350 -2.36 6.72 -11.06
N THR A 351 -1.88 5.51 -11.40
CA THR A 351 -1.16 5.29 -12.65
C THR A 351 -2.02 5.50 -13.91
N TYR A 352 -3.33 5.22 -13.85
CA TYR A 352 -4.25 5.50 -14.96
C TYR A 352 -4.52 6.99 -15.15
N VAL A 353 -4.65 7.76 -14.07
CA VAL A 353 -4.76 9.22 -14.14
C VAL A 353 -3.53 9.80 -14.84
N LEU A 354 -2.33 9.36 -14.43
CA LEU A 354 -1.06 9.78 -15.05
C LEU A 354 -0.94 9.39 -16.52
N ASP A 355 -1.28 8.15 -16.89
CA ASP A 355 -1.28 7.70 -18.30
C ASP A 355 -2.21 8.54 -19.17
N SER A 356 -3.45 8.73 -18.70
CA SER A 356 -4.45 9.55 -19.40
C SER A 356 -3.97 11.00 -19.58
N TYR A 357 -3.48 11.62 -18.51
CA TYR A 357 -3.05 13.01 -18.52
C TYR A 357 -1.83 13.24 -19.42
N ILE A 358 -0.81 12.39 -19.34
CA ILE A 358 0.41 12.50 -20.18
C ILE A 358 0.09 12.28 -21.66
N ARG A 359 -0.78 11.32 -21.99
CA ARG A 359 -1.21 11.11 -23.40
C ARG A 359 -2.02 12.29 -23.91
N LYS A 360 -2.86 12.88 -23.06
CA LYS A 360 -3.61 14.09 -23.38
C LYS A 360 -2.67 15.27 -23.65
N ALA A 361 -1.64 15.48 -22.82
CA ALA A 361 -0.60 16.49 -23.06
C ALA A 361 0.11 16.26 -24.41
N SER A 362 0.49 15.02 -24.70
CA SER A 362 1.11 14.68 -25.98
C SER A 362 0.20 14.95 -27.19
N LYS A 363 -1.11 14.70 -27.06
CA LYS A 363 -2.09 14.94 -28.13
C LYS A 363 -2.34 16.43 -28.33
N TYR A 364 -2.50 17.18 -27.25
CA TYR A 364 -2.65 18.64 -27.27
C TYR A 364 -1.44 19.27 -27.96
N MET A 365 -0.23 18.99 -27.46
CA MET A 365 1.02 19.53 -28.00
C MET A 365 1.16 19.23 -29.50
N ALA A 366 0.94 17.98 -29.92
CA ALA A 366 1.08 17.61 -31.32
C ALA A 366 0.12 18.37 -32.25
N LYS A 367 -1.14 18.58 -31.82
CA LYS A 367 -2.13 19.34 -32.58
C LYS A 367 -1.75 20.82 -32.63
N ALA A 368 -1.55 21.44 -31.47
CA ALA A 368 -1.31 22.88 -31.36
C ALA A 368 0.01 23.29 -32.01
N LYS A 369 1.08 22.50 -31.86
CA LYS A 369 2.34 22.70 -32.58
C LYS A 369 2.15 22.61 -34.09
N SER A 370 1.44 21.58 -34.58
CA SER A 370 1.21 21.45 -36.03
C SER A 370 0.42 22.62 -36.59
N GLU A 371 -0.48 23.22 -35.81
CA GLU A 371 -1.24 24.40 -36.22
C GLU A 371 -0.31 25.62 -36.33
N ALA A 372 0.43 25.92 -35.25
CA ALA A 372 1.40 27.02 -35.21
C ALA A 372 2.48 26.92 -36.29
N ASP A 373 2.99 25.71 -36.58
CA ASP A 373 4.02 25.50 -37.60
C ASP A 373 3.46 25.61 -39.04
N LYS A 374 2.18 25.28 -39.27
CA LYS A 374 1.53 25.41 -40.59
C LYS A 374 1.11 26.84 -40.90
N SER A 375 0.67 27.57 -39.89
CA SER A 375 0.28 28.98 -40.03
C SER A 375 1.46 29.94 -39.88
N ASP A 376 2.62 29.44 -39.48
CA ASP A 376 3.80 30.20 -39.08
C ASP A 376 3.47 31.35 -38.10
N ASP A 377 2.71 31.02 -37.05
CA ASP A 377 2.15 31.99 -36.12
C ASP A 377 2.85 31.94 -34.75
N ASP A 378 3.56 33.02 -34.42
CA ASP A 378 4.27 33.18 -33.15
C ASP A 378 3.34 33.22 -31.93
N ALA A 379 2.14 33.78 -32.05
CA ALA A 379 1.19 33.85 -30.94
C ALA A 379 0.63 32.45 -30.63
N LEU A 380 0.30 31.66 -31.66
CA LEU A 380 -0.07 30.25 -31.49
C LEU A 380 1.09 29.43 -30.91
N ARG A 381 2.33 29.71 -31.36
CA ARG A 381 3.53 29.08 -30.83
C ARG A 381 3.74 29.37 -29.34
N ARG A 382 3.60 30.65 -28.94
CA ARG A 382 3.70 31.06 -27.53
C ARG A 382 2.62 30.39 -26.69
N ARG A 383 1.37 30.37 -27.18
CA ARG A 383 0.22 29.78 -26.49
C ARG A 383 0.42 28.30 -26.20
N TYR A 384 0.78 27.49 -27.20
CA TYR A 384 0.93 26.05 -26.96
C TYR A 384 2.09 25.74 -26.02
N LEU A 385 3.18 26.53 -26.05
CA LEU A 385 4.31 26.35 -25.14
C LEU A 385 3.89 26.64 -23.70
N ILE A 386 3.21 27.76 -23.43
CA ILE A 386 2.68 28.09 -22.10
C ILE A 386 1.82 26.95 -21.56
N ASP A 387 0.86 26.49 -22.36
CA ASP A 387 -0.07 25.42 -21.98
C ASP A 387 0.66 24.10 -21.73
N THR A 388 1.56 23.71 -22.65
CA THR A 388 2.25 22.41 -22.55
C THR A 388 3.24 22.40 -21.38
N PHE A 389 3.92 23.50 -21.09
CA PHE A 389 4.79 23.59 -19.90
C PHE A 389 3.99 23.52 -18.60
N HIS A 390 2.79 24.10 -18.55
CA HIS A 390 1.90 23.90 -17.40
C HIS A 390 1.52 22.42 -17.25
N MET A 391 1.19 21.73 -18.34
CA MET A 391 0.92 20.29 -18.30
C MET A 391 2.14 19.46 -17.88
N ILE A 392 3.35 19.84 -18.32
CA ILE A 392 4.61 19.21 -17.87
C ILE A 392 4.80 19.40 -16.37
N LYS A 393 4.60 20.62 -15.84
CA LYS A 393 4.68 20.91 -14.40
C LYS A 393 3.72 20.02 -13.62
N THR A 394 2.44 20.02 -13.99
CA THR A 394 1.42 19.22 -13.28
C THR A 394 1.77 17.73 -13.32
N ALA A 395 2.12 17.18 -14.49
CA ALA A 395 2.53 15.79 -14.61
C ALA A 395 3.79 15.48 -13.79
N ALA A 396 4.77 16.38 -13.75
CA ALA A 396 6.01 16.20 -12.99
C ALA A 396 5.76 16.17 -11.48
N VAL A 397 4.91 17.06 -10.95
CA VAL A 397 4.55 17.07 -9.53
C VAL A 397 3.82 15.77 -9.14
N LEU A 398 2.84 15.35 -9.95
CA LEU A 398 2.10 14.10 -9.70
C LEU A 398 2.97 12.84 -9.86
N LEU A 399 4.01 12.89 -10.72
CA LEU A 399 4.96 11.79 -10.90
C LEU A 399 6.06 11.75 -9.84
N HIS A 400 6.33 12.84 -9.12
CA HIS A 400 7.49 12.93 -8.23
C HIS A 400 7.56 11.80 -7.18
N PRO A 401 6.46 11.41 -6.52
CA PRO A 401 6.48 10.27 -5.60
C PRO A 401 6.72 8.91 -6.28
N LEU A 402 6.56 8.80 -7.61
CA LEU A 402 6.65 7.54 -8.36
C LEU A 402 7.96 7.42 -9.14
N ALA A 403 8.38 8.51 -9.79
CA ALA A 403 9.56 8.64 -10.64
C ALA A 403 10.34 9.93 -10.28
N PRO A 404 10.97 9.99 -9.09
CA PRO A 404 11.60 11.20 -8.57
C PRO A 404 12.82 11.64 -9.38
N LYS A 405 13.65 10.72 -9.87
CA LYS A 405 14.90 11.09 -10.54
C LYS A 405 14.64 11.82 -11.86
N GLY A 406 13.69 11.35 -12.64
CA GLY A 406 13.31 12.00 -13.89
C GLY A 406 12.59 13.33 -13.66
N THR A 407 11.70 13.42 -12.67
CA THR A 407 10.96 14.65 -12.34
C THR A 407 11.86 15.73 -11.74
N GLU A 408 12.83 15.37 -10.90
CA GLU A 408 13.85 16.30 -10.41
C GLU A 408 14.70 16.86 -11.55
N MET A 409 15.06 16.02 -12.53
CA MET A 409 15.75 16.50 -13.72
C MET A 409 14.89 17.48 -14.53
N VAL A 410 13.57 17.24 -14.64
CA VAL A 410 12.65 18.19 -15.29
C VAL A 410 12.65 19.54 -14.56
N ARG A 411 12.47 19.54 -13.23
CA ARG A 411 12.52 20.75 -12.40
C ARG A 411 13.84 21.50 -12.60
N ASP A 412 14.96 20.78 -12.51
CA ASP A 412 16.30 21.34 -12.64
C ASP A 412 16.54 22.00 -13.99
N PHE A 413 16.05 21.40 -15.08
CA PHE A 413 16.18 21.96 -16.43
C PHE A 413 15.21 23.11 -16.69
N MET A 414 14.03 23.05 -16.07
CA MET A 414 13.10 24.18 -16.00
C MET A 414 13.58 25.30 -15.07
N ASN A 415 14.70 25.06 -14.36
CA ASN A 415 15.30 25.95 -13.39
C ASN A 415 14.32 26.35 -12.27
N LEU A 416 13.36 25.47 -11.90
CA LEU A 416 12.34 25.73 -10.88
C LEU A 416 12.87 25.47 -9.47
N ASP A 417 12.26 26.11 -8.48
CA ASP A 417 12.54 25.90 -7.06
C ASP A 417 11.81 24.65 -6.51
N GLU A 418 12.29 24.11 -5.39
CA GLU A 418 11.71 22.94 -4.69
C GLU A 418 10.27 23.14 -4.23
N SER A 419 9.85 24.39 -3.99
CA SER A 419 8.45 24.73 -3.69
C SER A 419 7.45 24.18 -4.71
N VAL A 420 7.84 23.90 -5.96
CA VAL A 420 6.95 23.29 -6.95
C VAL A 420 6.43 21.90 -6.51
N TRP A 421 7.14 21.21 -5.62
CA TRP A 421 6.73 19.93 -5.05
C TRP A 421 5.72 20.07 -3.91
N SER A 422 5.54 21.27 -3.35
CA SER A 422 4.54 21.49 -2.30
C SER A 422 3.12 21.39 -2.86
N TRP A 423 2.26 20.71 -2.12
CA TRP A 423 0.84 20.64 -2.44
C TRP A 423 0.15 22.01 -2.31
N ASP A 424 0.72 22.95 -1.54
CA ASP A 424 0.25 24.33 -1.45
C ASP A 424 0.28 25.05 -2.81
N HIS A 425 1.13 24.58 -3.73
CA HIS A 425 1.32 25.13 -5.07
C HIS A 425 0.78 24.22 -6.18
N ILE A 426 -0.01 23.19 -5.84
CA ILE A 426 -0.42 22.17 -6.82
C ILE A 426 -1.25 22.78 -7.97
N PHE A 427 -2.17 23.70 -7.63
CA PHE A 427 -3.03 24.41 -8.58
C PHE A 427 -2.38 25.66 -9.20
N ASP A 428 -1.24 26.10 -8.67
CA ASP A 428 -0.56 27.29 -9.18
C ASP A 428 -0.06 27.07 -10.62
N THR A 429 -0.23 28.08 -11.45
CA THR A 429 0.32 28.09 -12.80
C THR A 429 1.81 28.41 -12.77
N LEU A 430 2.52 28.15 -13.88
CA LEU A 430 3.91 28.59 -14.01
C LEU A 430 4.04 30.12 -13.99
N GLN A 431 2.97 30.86 -14.31
CA GLN A 431 2.93 32.31 -14.15
C GLN A 431 3.02 32.72 -12.68
N THR A 432 2.23 32.08 -11.82
CA THR A 432 2.28 32.32 -10.37
C THR A 432 3.64 31.95 -9.79
N ILE A 433 4.19 30.79 -10.19
CA ILE A 433 5.44 30.25 -9.64
C ILE A 433 6.68 31.02 -10.12
N CYS A 434 6.72 31.43 -11.39
CA CYS A 434 7.92 32.05 -11.97
C CYS A 434 7.90 33.58 -11.91
N GLY A 435 6.72 34.21 -11.82
CA GLY A 435 6.58 35.67 -11.87
C GLY A 435 6.97 36.32 -13.21
N GLY A 436 7.33 35.53 -14.23
CA GLY A 436 7.75 35.99 -15.55
C GLY A 436 8.42 34.90 -16.38
N ASP A 437 8.80 35.26 -17.62
CA ASP A 437 9.54 34.38 -18.55
C ASP A 437 10.87 33.92 -17.91
N ARG A 438 11.25 32.65 -18.12
CA ARG A 438 12.35 32.00 -17.38
C ARG A 438 13.38 31.37 -18.31
N LYS A 439 14.67 31.66 -18.09
CA LYS A 439 15.75 30.99 -18.82
C LYS A 439 15.85 29.52 -18.39
N LEU A 440 15.72 28.61 -19.36
CA LEU A 440 15.89 27.18 -19.17
C LEU A 440 17.37 26.80 -19.23
N LYS A 441 17.74 25.68 -18.61
CA LYS A 441 19.03 25.04 -18.90
C LYS A 441 19.00 24.51 -20.33
N PHE A 442 20.12 24.66 -21.03
CA PHE A 442 20.25 24.15 -22.40
C PHE A 442 20.14 22.61 -22.40
N LEU A 443 19.22 22.08 -23.20
CA LEU A 443 19.01 20.66 -23.39
C LEU A 443 19.78 20.19 -24.62
N GLU A 444 20.85 19.43 -24.35
CA GLU A 444 21.63 18.78 -25.41
C GLU A 444 20.78 17.78 -26.21
N PRO A 445 21.06 17.60 -27.50
CA PRO A 445 20.36 16.62 -28.32
C PRO A 445 20.39 15.21 -27.70
N LYS A 446 19.23 14.53 -27.74
CA LYS A 446 19.03 13.15 -27.28
C LYS A 446 19.17 12.94 -25.76
N VAL A 447 19.11 14.00 -24.96
CA VAL A 447 19.00 13.87 -23.51
C VAL A 447 17.57 13.44 -23.12
N ASP A 448 17.45 12.33 -22.39
CA ASP A 448 16.20 11.82 -21.86
C ASP A 448 16.12 12.04 -20.34
N PHE A 449 14.98 12.54 -19.87
CA PHE A 449 14.68 12.76 -18.45
C PHE A 449 14.35 11.44 -17.76
N PHE A 450 13.52 10.62 -18.41
CA PHE A 450 13.17 9.28 -17.97
C PHE A 450 13.89 8.26 -18.83
N LYS A 451 14.93 7.63 -18.30
CA LYS A 451 15.77 6.70 -19.07
C LYS A 451 15.22 5.28 -19.04
N ARG A 452 15.36 4.60 -20.17
CA ARG A 452 15.23 3.13 -20.22
C ARG A 452 16.50 2.50 -19.66
N HIS A 453 16.39 1.30 -19.14
CA HIS A 453 17.57 0.55 -18.68
C HIS A 453 18.47 0.17 -19.87
N PRO A 454 19.80 0.19 -19.76
CA PRO A 454 20.72 -0.19 -20.84
C PRO A 454 20.42 -1.54 -21.51
N SER A 455 20.02 -2.55 -20.73
CA SER A 455 19.64 -3.87 -21.26
C SER A 455 18.46 -3.86 -22.24
N GLN A 456 17.68 -2.77 -22.26
CA GLN A 456 16.49 -2.62 -23.10
C GLN A 456 16.82 -2.03 -24.49
N PHE A 457 18.07 -1.61 -24.71
CA PHE A 457 18.49 -0.99 -25.99
C PHE A 457 19.07 -1.97 -27.01
N LYS A 458 19.17 -3.28 -26.67
CA LYS A 458 19.28 -4.47 -27.54
C LYS A 458 19.87 -5.64 -26.74
N ALA A 459 19.35 -6.84 -26.94
CA ALA A 459 20.22 -7.99 -27.19
C ALA A 459 20.28 -8.09 -28.72
N GLU A 460 21.48 -8.01 -29.30
CA GLU A 460 21.69 -8.46 -30.69
C GLU A 460 21.69 -9.99 -30.76
#